data_AF-A0AAU7EHQ7-F1
#
_entry.id   AF-A0AAU7EHQ7-F1
#
_cell.length_a   1.000
_cell.length_b   1.000
_cell.length_c   1.000
_cell.angle_alpha   90.00
_cell.angle_beta   90.00
_cell.angle_gamma   90.00
#
_symmetry.space_group_name_H-M   'P 1'
#
loop_
_entity.id
_entity.type
_entity.pdbx_description
1 polymer ?
#
loop_
_entity_poly.entity_id
_entity_poly.type
_entity_poly.pdbx_seq_one_letter_code
_entity_poly.pdbx_strand_id
1 'polypeptide(L)'
;MKHIERLRKMVSLAFKMEWLDKDPFMKFEAKYEKKERGFLTLEELQSIENKSFTIPRLGLIKNLFVFSCYTGLSYGDVMNLTTDNLCIGIDGKQWIYSQREKTSVPVKIPLLTKALKIIETYKSNPSTTVKQNLFPTISNQKLNSYLKEI
;
A
#
# COMPACT_ATOMS: atom_id res chain seq x y z
N MET A 1 -4.14 -5.70 -23.59
CA MET A 1 -3.60 -4.32 -23.67
C MET A 1 -2.14 -4.23 -23.22
N LYS A 2 -1.78 -4.49 -21.94
CA LYS A 2 -0.39 -4.35 -21.46
C LYS A 2 0.68 -5.12 -22.25
N HIS A 3 0.36 -6.33 -22.75
CA HIS A 3 1.30 -7.09 -23.58
C HIS A 3 1.55 -6.42 -24.94
N ILE A 4 0.51 -5.91 -25.58
CA ILE A 4 0.61 -5.16 -26.85
C ILE A 4 1.36 -3.85 -26.63
N GLU A 5 1.13 -3.14 -25.52
CA GLU A 5 1.90 -1.92 -25.19
C GLU A 5 3.40 -2.20 -25.05
N ARG A 6 3.77 -3.30 -24.38
CA ARG A 6 5.17 -3.72 -24.23
C ARG A 6 5.78 -4.11 -25.56
N LEU A 7 5.06 -4.89 -26.37
CA LEU A 7 5.52 -5.30 -27.70
C LEU A 7 5.67 -4.08 -28.61
N ARG A 8 4.70 -3.17 -28.62
CA ARG A 8 4.76 -1.91 -29.37
C ARG A 8 5.97 -1.07 -28.95
N LYS A 9 6.31 -0.98 -27.67
CA LYS A 9 7.53 -0.29 -27.24
C LYS A 9 8.79 -0.87 -27.89
N MET A 10 8.92 -2.19 -27.93
CA MET A 10 10.07 -2.86 -28.56
C MET A 10 10.08 -2.66 -30.08
N VAL A 11 8.92 -2.74 -30.72
CA VAL A 11 8.80 -2.55 -32.18
C VAL A 11 9.04 -1.09 -32.57
N SER A 12 8.55 -0.13 -31.80
CA SER A 12 8.86 1.28 -31.99
C SER A 12 10.35 1.58 -31.77
N LEU A 13 11.02 0.85 -30.86
CA LEU A 13 12.48 0.95 -30.70
C LEU A 13 13.20 0.40 -31.94
N ALA A 14 12.83 -0.79 -32.43
CA ALA A 14 13.41 -1.39 -33.62
C ALA A 14 13.21 -0.53 -34.87
N PHE A 15 12.03 0.09 -35.03
CA PHE A 15 11.76 1.05 -36.10
C PHE A 15 12.66 2.30 -35.99
N LYS A 16 12.85 2.85 -34.78
CA LYS A 16 13.78 3.98 -34.56
C LYS A 16 15.25 3.64 -34.83
N MET A 17 15.62 2.37 -34.68
CA MET A 17 16.94 1.85 -35.02
C MET A 17 17.06 1.46 -36.50
N GLU A 18 16.02 1.75 -37.31
CA GLU A 18 15.97 1.43 -38.74
C GLU A 18 16.10 -0.08 -39.05
N TRP A 19 15.78 -0.94 -38.07
CA TRP A 19 15.71 -2.40 -38.28
C TRP A 19 14.40 -2.84 -38.95
N LEU A 20 13.44 -1.92 -39.05
CA LEU A 20 12.15 -2.12 -39.68
C LEU A 20 11.87 -0.93 -40.60
N ASP A 21 11.50 -1.21 -41.85
CA ASP A 21 11.14 -0.18 -42.82
C ASP A 21 9.78 0.47 -42.52
N LYS A 22 8.90 -0.24 -41.82
CA LYS A 22 7.53 0.20 -41.50
C LYS A 22 7.09 -0.25 -40.12
N ASP A 23 6.38 0.61 -39.39
CA ASP A 23 5.78 0.28 -38.09
C ASP A 23 4.49 -0.57 -38.28
N PRO A 24 4.47 -1.84 -37.85
CA PRO A 24 3.28 -2.71 -37.95
C PRO A 24 2.14 -2.27 -37.02
N PHE A 25 2.39 -1.40 -36.03
CA PHE A 25 1.36 -0.87 -35.13
C PHE A 25 0.79 0.48 -35.59
N MET A 26 1.16 0.98 -36.77
CA MET A 26 0.74 2.30 -37.26
C MET A 26 -0.78 2.48 -37.32
N LYS A 27 -1.54 1.41 -37.63
CA LYS A 27 -3.01 1.41 -37.68
C LYS A 27 -3.67 0.83 -36.43
N PHE A 28 -2.89 0.47 -35.41
CA PHE A 28 -3.42 -0.14 -34.20
C PHE A 28 -3.85 0.95 -33.20
N GLU A 29 -5.14 1.00 -32.91
CA GLU A 29 -5.70 1.86 -31.87
C GLU A 29 -5.90 1.09 -30.57
N ALA A 30 -5.25 1.57 -29.52
CA ALA A 30 -5.34 0.99 -28.19
C ALA A 30 -6.67 1.41 -27.53
N LYS A 31 -7.60 0.47 -27.35
CA LYS A 31 -8.84 0.70 -26.59
C LYS A 31 -8.60 0.50 -25.09
N TYR A 32 -8.61 1.60 -24.34
CA TYR A 32 -8.50 1.55 -22.88
C TYR A 32 -9.90 1.58 -22.24
N GLU A 33 -10.28 0.48 -21.60
CA GLU A 33 -11.43 0.47 -20.72
C GLU A 33 -11.03 1.00 -19.35
N LYS A 34 -11.53 2.19 -19.00
CA LYS A 34 -11.36 2.75 -17.66
C LYS A 34 -12.21 1.93 -16.70
N LYS A 35 -11.57 1.00 -15.99
CA LYS A 35 -12.20 0.34 -14.84
C LYS A 35 -12.22 1.30 -13.66
N GLU A 36 -13.41 1.68 -13.23
CA GLU A 36 -13.58 2.38 -11.97
C GLU A 36 -13.22 1.42 -10.82
N ARG A 37 -12.46 1.94 -9.85
CA ARG A 37 -12.15 1.23 -8.63
C ARG A 37 -13.07 1.79 -7.55
N GLY A 38 -13.79 0.90 -6.87
CA GLY A 38 -14.56 1.28 -5.69
C GLY A 38 -13.64 1.85 -4.60
N PHE A 39 -14.20 2.71 -3.77
CA PHE A 39 -13.59 3.23 -2.55
C PHE A 39 -14.54 3.00 -1.39
N LEU A 40 -14.01 2.95 -0.17
CA LEU A 40 -14.83 2.85 1.02
C LEU A 40 -15.38 4.22 1.39
N THR A 41 -16.68 4.26 1.65
CA THR A 41 -17.34 5.36 2.36
C THR A 41 -16.88 5.37 3.83
N LEU A 42 -17.13 6.50 4.50
CA LEU A 42 -16.80 6.63 5.92
C LEU A 42 -17.54 5.60 6.77
N GLU A 43 -18.81 5.33 6.45
CA GLU A 43 -19.66 4.36 7.15
C GLU A 43 -19.14 2.93 6.99
N GLU A 44 -18.73 2.55 5.78
CA GLU A 44 -18.12 1.23 5.52
C GLU A 44 -16.80 1.07 6.29
N LEU A 45 -15.96 2.10 6.31
CA LEU A 45 -14.71 2.07 7.08
C LEU A 45 -14.98 1.91 8.59
N GLN A 46 -15.96 2.64 9.12
CA GLN A 46 -16.36 2.52 10.53
C GLN A 46 -16.93 1.14 10.85
N SER A 47 -17.72 0.56 9.95
CA SER A 47 -18.24 -0.81 10.09
C SER A 47 -17.10 -1.83 10.19
N ILE A 48 -16.08 -1.71 9.33
CA ILE A 48 -14.88 -2.55 9.39
C ILE A 48 -14.14 -2.34 10.71
N GLU A 49 -13.91 -1.09 11.13
CA GLU A 49 -13.18 -0.76 12.36
C GLU A 49 -13.84 -1.38 13.61
N ASN A 50 -15.16 -1.26 13.70
CA ASN A 50 -15.96 -1.72 14.83
C ASN A 50 -16.18 -3.25 14.85
N LYS A 51 -15.90 -3.94 13.74
CA LYS A 51 -16.04 -5.40 13.67
C LYS A 51 -15.01 -6.08 14.59
N SER A 52 -15.50 -6.91 15.49
CA SER A 52 -14.67 -7.74 16.38
C SER A 52 -14.47 -9.13 15.79
N PHE A 53 -13.23 -9.62 15.85
CA PHE A 53 -12.87 -10.96 15.38
C PHE A 53 -12.33 -11.78 16.54
N THR A 54 -12.84 -13.00 16.72
CA THR A 54 -12.26 -13.97 17.67
C THR A 54 -10.92 -14.49 17.21
N ILE A 55 -10.68 -14.52 15.88
CA ILE A 55 -9.46 -15.03 15.29
C ILE A 55 -8.38 -13.93 15.27
N PRO A 56 -7.26 -14.07 16.00
CA PRO A 56 -6.24 -13.02 16.12
C PRO A 56 -5.66 -12.56 14.78
N ARG A 57 -5.53 -13.48 13.81
CA ARG A 57 -5.02 -13.17 12.47
C ARG A 57 -5.91 -12.14 11.75
N LEU A 58 -7.23 -12.27 11.83
CA LEU A 58 -8.17 -11.34 11.17
C LEU A 58 -8.16 -9.99 11.85
N GLY A 59 -8.02 -9.97 13.18
CA GLY A 59 -7.81 -8.74 13.95
C GLY A 59 -6.57 -7.96 13.49
N LEU A 60 -5.44 -8.65 13.27
CA LEU A 60 -4.23 -8.04 12.71
C LEU A 60 -4.48 -7.42 11.33
N ILE A 61 -5.15 -8.14 10.43
CA ILE A 61 -5.44 -7.64 9.08
C ILE A 61 -6.35 -6.42 9.10
N LYS A 62 -7.42 -6.47 9.91
CA LYS A 62 -8.30 -5.34 10.14
C LYS A 62 -7.49 -4.11 10.58
N ASN A 63 -6.67 -4.27 11.61
CA ASN A 63 -5.91 -3.16 12.18
C ASN A 63 -4.89 -2.59 11.18
N LEU A 64 -4.20 -3.44 10.41
CA LEU A 64 -3.29 -3.01 9.33
C LEU A 64 -4.02 -2.25 8.23
N PHE A 65 -5.21 -2.72 7.84
CA PHE A 65 -6.02 -2.08 6.82
C PHE A 65 -6.54 -0.72 7.27
N VAL A 66 -7.12 -0.66 8.47
CA VAL A 66 -7.61 0.59 9.09
C VAL A 66 -6.46 1.59 9.27
N PHE A 67 -5.29 1.14 9.71
CA PHE A 67 -4.09 1.97 9.77
C PHE A 67 -3.69 2.53 8.40
N SER A 68 -3.74 1.71 7.35
CA SER A 68 -3.45 2.13 5.97
C SER A 68 -4.47 3.16 5.47
N CYS A 69 -5.75 3.02 5.81
CA CYS A 69 -6.79 4.00 5.48
C CYS A 69 -6.55 5.35 6.16
N TYR A 70 -6.13 5.36 7.43
CA TYR A 70 -5.87 6.60 8.18
C TYR A 70 -4.54 7.29 7.79
N THR A 71 -3.55 6.54 7.34
CA THR A 71 -2.22 7.08 7.00
C THR A 71 -2.02 7.29 5.50
N GLY A 72 -2.81 6.64 4.65
CA GLY A 72 -2.64 6.67 3.19
C GLY A 72 -1.36 5.96 2.70
N LEU A 73 -0.72 5.18 3.56
CA LEU A 73 0.46 4.39 3.23
C LEU A 73 0.06 3.12 2.49
N SER A 74 0.89 2.72 1.52
CA SER A 74 0.69 1.44 0.85
C SER A 74 1.13 0.29 1.75
N TYR A 75 0.61 -0.92 1.51
CA TYR A 75 1.03 -2.11 2.25
C TYR A 75 2.56 -2.26 2.34
N GLY A 76 3.29 -2.00 1.25
CA GLY A 76 4.76 -2.10 1.24
C GLY A 76 5.39 -1.09 2.19
N ASP A 77 4.93 0.16 2.13
CA ASP A 77 5.41 1.22 3.03
C ASP A 77 5.09 0.89 4.50
N VAL A 78 3.88 0.39 4.80
CA VAL A 78 3.47 0.00 6.16
C VAL A 78 4.33 -1.13 6.71
N MET A 79 4.63 -2.14 5.89
CA MET A 79 5.46 -3.27 6.31
C MET A 79 6.93 -2.88 6.52
N ASN A 80 7.40 -1.82 5.87
CA ASN A 80 8.77 -1.30 6.00
C ASN A 80 8.92 -0.24 7.10
N LEU A 81 7.83 0.18 7.76
CA LEU A 81 7.92 1.13 8.86
C LEU A 81 8.64 0.49 10.06
N THR A 82 9.61 1.23 10.60
CA THR A 82 10.31 0.92 11.85
C THR A 82 9.93 1.91 12.94
N THR A 83 10.35 1.63 14.17
CA THR A 83 10.17 2.57 15.29
C THR A 83 10.88 3.90 15.08
N ASP A 84 11.97 3.91 14.30
CA ASP A 84 12.77 5.10 14.03
C ASP A 84 12.05 6.06 13.06
N ASN A 85 11.06 5.56 12.32
CA ASN A 85 10.21 6.39 11.48
C ASN A 85 9.21 7.21 12.30
N LEU A 86 9.05 6.95 13.61
CA LEU A 86 8.18 7.73 14.47
C LEU A 86 8.94 8.92 15.07
N CYS A 87 8.45 10.12 14.82
CA CYS A 87 9.04 11.36 15.33
C CYS A 87 7.99 12.21 16.03
N ILE A 88 8.41 13.03 16.99
CA ILE A 88 7.54 14.06 17.59
C ILE A 88 7.70 15.34 16.77
N GLY A 89 6.59 15.85 16.27
CA GLY A 89 6.54 17.11 15.53
C GLY A 89 6.71 18.32 16.45
N ILE A 90 6.90 19.49 15.84
CA ILE A 90 7.01 20.78 16.55
C ILE A 90 5.72 21.09 17.32
N ASP A 91 4.59 20.54 16.86
CA ASP A 91 3.28 20.62 17.48
C ASP A 91 3.09 19.65 18.68
N GLY A 92 4.13 18.90 19.04
CA GLY A 92 4.09 17.90 20.11
C GLY A 92 3.31 16.63 19.76
N LYS A 93 2.81 16.49 18.52
CA LYS A 93 2.10 15.29 18.05
C LYS A 93 3.08 14.27 17.47
N GLN A 94 2.65 13.02 17.36
CA GLN A 94 3.44 12.00 16.69
C GLN A 94 3.25 12.06 15.17
N TRP A 95 4.34 11.84 14.45
CA TRP A 95 4.42 11.86 13.00
C TRP A 95 5.14 10.60 12.51
N ILE A 96 4.75 10.14 11.32
CA ILE A 96 5.54 9.19 10.53
C ILE A 96 6.41 9.97 9.56
N TYR A 97 7.71 9.73 9.61
CA TYR A 97 8.67 10.15 8.62
C TYR A 97 9.24 8.93 7.90
N SER A 98 8.85 8.72 6.64
CA SER A 98 9.34 7.61 5.82
C SER A 98 9.56 8.02 4.37
N GLN A 99 10.25 7.19 3.61
CA GLN A 99 10.45 7.36 2.17
C GLN A 99 9.65 6.29 1.44
N ARG A 100 8.81 6.68 0.46
CA ARG A 100 8.01 5.73 -0.32
C ARG A 100 8.91 4.81 -1.12
N GLU A 101 8.69 3.50 -1.00
CA GLU A 101 9.54 2.50 -1.68
C GLU A 101 9.48 2.65 -3.20
N LYS A 102 8.29 2.91 -3.76
CA LYS A 102 8.08 2.94 -5.22
C LYS A 102 8.59 4.19 -5.91
N THR A 103 8.52 5.35 -5.25
CA THR A 103 8.79 6.65 -5.87
C THR A 103 9.97 7.37 -5.25
N SER A 104 10.55 6.83 -4.17
CA SER A 104 11.61 7.47 -3.38
C SER A 104 11.24 8.87 -2.83
N VAL A 105 9.94 9.19 -2.79
CA VAL A 105 9.45 10.49 -2.30
C VAL A 105 9.31 10.43 -0.77
N PRO A 106 9.86 11.41 -0.02
CA PRO A 106 9.67 11.48 1.43
C PRO A 106 8.22 11.82 1.77
N VAL A 107 7.73 11.22 2.85
CA VAL A 107 6.36 11.37 3.33
C VAL A 107 6.40 11.73 4.81
N LYS A 108 5.66 12.78 5.17
CA LYS A 108 5.43 13.21 6.55
C LYS A 108 3.94 13.12 6.82
N ILE A 109 3.53 12.23 7.72
CA ILE A 109 2.11 12.03 8.05
C ILE A 109 1.90 12.25 9.55
N PRO A 110 1.02 13.17 9.96
CA PRO A 110 0.61 13.26 11.35
C PRO A 110 -0.22 12.03 11.73
N LEU A 111 0.10 11.42 12.87
CA LEU A 111 -0.60 10.23 13.35
C LEU A 111 -1.87 10.62 14.12
N LEU A 112 -3.01 10.13 13.64
CA LEU A 112 -4.28 10.22 14.34
C LEU A 112 -4.29 9.32 15.58
N THR A 113 -5.06 9.70 16.60
CA THR A 113 -5.19 8.94 17.85
C THR A 113 -5.56 7.46 17.63
N LYS A 114 -6.40 7.17 16.62
CA LYS A 114 -6.77 5.80 16.25
C LYS A 114 -5.58 5.00 15.70
N ALA A 115 -4.76 5.62 14.85
CA ALA A 115 -3.58 4.98 14.29
C ALA A 115 -2.52 4.72 15.39
N LEU A 116 -2.38 5.65 16.35
CA LEU A 116 -1.51 5.47 17.52
C LEU A 116 -1.90 4.28 18.40
N LYS A 117 -3.19 4.14 18.70
CA LYS A 117 -3.69 2.98 19.47
C LYS A 117 -3.36 1.64 18.78
N ILE A 118 -3.43 1.61 17.45
CA ILE A 118 -3.08 0.42 16.67
C ILE A 118 -1.58 0.12 16.82
N ILE A 119 -0.72 1.13 16.70
CA ILE A 119 0.74 0.98 16.91
C ILE A 119 1.03 0.43 18.31
N GLU A 120 0.44 1.02 19.34
CA GLU A 120 0.66 0.62 20.74
C GLU A 120 0.25 -0.83 21.01
N THR A 121 -0.86 -1.28 20.41
CA THR A 121 -1.35 -2.66 20.52
C THR A 121 -0.32 -3.69 20.03
N TYR A 122 0.50 -3.35 19.04
CA TYR A 122 1.49 -4.27 18.44
C TYR A 122 2.94 -4.01 18.88
N LYS A 123 3.18 -2.98 19.69
CA LYS A 123 4.52 -2.62 20.18
C LYS A 123 5.17 -3.73 21.02
N SER A 124 4.38 -4.52 21.74
CA SER A 124 4.84 -5.64 22.58
C SER A 124 4.85 -7.00 21.87
N ASN A 125 4.53 -7.05 20.57
CA ASN A 125 4.47 -8.32 19.86
C ASN A 125 5.89 -8.90 19.65
N PRO A 126 6.15 -10.18 19.97
CA PRO A 126 7.48 -10.76 19.77
C PRO A 126 8.00 -10.63 18.33
N SER A 127 7.08 -10.66 17.34
CA SER A 127 7.45 -10.57 15.92
C SER A 127 7.93 -9.17 15.51
N THR A 128 7.51 -8.11 16.20
CA THR A 128 7.94 -6.73 15.92
C THR A 128 9.28 -6.44 16.60
N THR A 129 9.46 -6.88 17.84
CA THR A 129 10.68 -6.66 18.62
C THR A 129 11.93 -7.26 17.95
N VAL A 130 11.81 -8.45 17.36
CA VAL A 130 12.95 -9.14 16.73
C VAL A 130 13.39 -8.46 15.43
N LYS A 131 12.46 -7.88 14.67
CA LYS A 131 12.74 -7.28 13.36
C LYS A 131 12.85 -5.75 13.39
N GLN A 132 12.51 -5.12 14.51
CA GLN A 132 12.39 -3.66 14.68
C GLN A 132 11.35 -3.00 13.74
N ASN A 133 10.44 -3.79 13.17
CA ASN A 133 9.31 -3.28 12.39
C ASN A 133 8.18 -2.83 13.33
N LEU A 134 7.39 -1.87 12.86
CA LEU A 134 6.25 -1.34 13.60
C LEU A 134 5.10 -2.35 13.75
N PHE A 135 4.97 -3.27 12.78
CA PHE A 135 3.92 -4.28 12.74
C PHE A 135 4.45 -5.68 12.45
N PRO A 136 3.74 -6.75 12.88
CA PRO A 136 4.10 -8.12 12.52
C PRO A 136 4.11 -8.33 11.01
N THR A 137 5.18 -8.94 10.49
CA THR A 137 5.33 -9.15 9.05
C THR A 137 4.33 -10.18 8.53
N ILE A 138 3.52 -9.79 7.54
CA ILE A 138 2.65 -10.70 6.78
C ILE A 138 2.83 -10.42 5.30
N SER A 139 2.72 -11.43 4.41
CA SER A 139 2.80 -11.22 2.96
C SER A 139 1.56 -10.52 2.38
N ASN A 140 1.76 -9.74 1.31
CA ASN A 140 0.69 -9.01 0.63
C ASN A 140 -0.43 -9.93 0.15
N GLN A 141 -0.07 -11.12 -0.35
CA GLN A 141 -1.04 -12.10 -0.82
C GLN A 141 -1.95 -12.58 0.30
N LYS A 142 -1.39 -12.90 1.49
CA LYS A 142 -2.17 -13.35 2.65
C LYS A 142 -3.04 -12.22 3.18
N LEU A 143 -2.50 -11.01 3.29
CA LEU A 143 -3.26 -9.84 3.73
C LEU A 143 -4.50 -9.59 2.84
N ASN A 144 -4.34 -9.63 1.51
CA ASN A 144 -5.47 -9.46 0.59
C ASN A 144 -6.46 -10.62 0.61
N SER A 145 -6.00 -11.86 0.85
CA SER A 145 -6.89 -13.01 1.00
C SER A 145 -7.77 -12.85 2.24
N TYR A 146 -7.17 -12.49 3.37
CA TYR A 146 -7.88 -12.33 4.63
C TYR A 146 -8.76 -11.08 4.67
N LEU A 147 -8.39 -10.01 3.95
CA LEU A 147 -9.26 -8.85 3.77
C LEU A 147 -10.60 -9.19 3.12
N LYS A 148 -10.64 -10.21 2.25
CA LYS A 148 -11.88 -10.67 1.62
C LYS A 148 -12.75 -11.52 2.56
N GLU A 149 -12.22 -11.97 3.69
CA GLU A 149 -12.98 -12.68 4.74
C GLU A 149 -13.63 -11.69 5.74
N ILE A 150 -13.24 -10.41 5.72
CA ILE A 150 -13.70 -9.34 6.61
C ILE A 150 -14.90 -8.64 6.00
#